data_AF-A0A7S2MJA1-F1
#
_entry.id   AF-A0A7S2MJA1-F1
#
_cell.length_a   1.000
_cell.length_b   1.000
_cell.length_c   1.000
_cell.angle_alpha   90.00
_cell.angle_beta   90.00
_cell.angle_gamma   90.00
#
_symmetry.space_group_name_H-M   'P 1'
#
loop_
_entity.id
_entity.type
_entity.pdbx_description
1 polymer ?
#
loop_
_entity_poly.entity_id
_entity_poly.type
_entity_poly.pdbx_seq_one_letter_code
_entity_poly.pdbx_strand_id
1 'polypeptide(L)'
;QRWKTFAQFNSLPSSQSETHRASSRAAPPEPGPISHRSLFRRVGSEQLMPDLSCGTNFEAIPPTVGRALQLWYGGPKPIERKVTRHPSGKLQLEVYPLCLRVTICDAMGKPRLMEREVLFSKVSTVADLHAHI
;
A
#
# COMPACT_ATOMS: atom_id res chain seq x y z
N GLN A 1 -13.86 17.13 -21.50
CA GLN A 1 -14.00 17.63 -20.12
C GLN A 1 -12.80 18.53 -19.82
N ARG A 2 -13.04 19.82 -19.55
CA ARG A 2 -12.00 20.86 -19.48
C ARG A 2 -11.71 21.16 -18.02
N TRP A 3 -10.52 20.80 -17.54
CA TRP A 3 -10.10 21.08 -16.17
C TRP A 3 -9.70 22.55 -16.06
N LYS A 4 -10.14 23.23 -14.99
CA LYS A 4 -9.76 24.63 -14.71
C LYS A 4 -8.36 24.68 -14.09
N THR A 5 -7.55 25.65 -14.51
CA THR A 5 -6.20 25.90 -13.99
C THR A 5 -6.23 26.68 -12.68
N PHE A 6 -5.20 26.46 -11.85
CA PHE A 6 -5.05 26.98 -10.48
C PHE A 6 -5.19 28.52 -10.35
N ALA A 7 -4.87 29.26 -11.41
CA ALA A 7 -4.97 30.73 -11.44
C ALA A 7 -6.41 31.28 -11.38
N GLN A 8 -7.43 30.47 -11.70
CA GLN A 8 -8.83 30.92 -11.72
C GLN A 8 -9.48 30.97 -10.33
N PHE A 9 -8.80 30.52 -9.28
CA PHE A 9 -9.31 30.57 -7.91
C PHE A 9 -9.12 31.93 -7.21
N ASN A 10 -8.20 32.78 -7.68
CA ASN A 10 -7.81 34.00 -6.97
C ASN A 10 -8.56 35.27 -7.43
N SER A 11 -9.50 35.19 -8.36
CA SER A 11 -10.32 36.33 -8.75
C SER A 11 -11.66 36.32 -8.01
N LEU A 12 -11.69 36.90 -6.81
CA LEU A 12 -12.93 37.27 -6.11
C LEU A 12 -13.38 38.66 -6.57
N PRO A 13 -14.67 38.90 -6.87
CA PRO A 13 -15.23 40.24 -6.89
C PRO A 13 -15.49 40.72 -5.46
N SER A 14 -15.19 42.00 -5.25
CA SER A 14 -15.30 42.72 -3.98
C SER A 14 -16.75 42.82 -3.48
N SER A 15 -16.90 42.63 -2.16
CA SER A 15 -17.90 43.22 -1.26
C SER A 15 -19.37 42.82 -1.43
N GLN A 16 -19.86 41.94 -0.54
CA GLN A 16 -21.12 42.16 0.20
C GLN A 16 -21.00 41.61 1.62
N SER A 17 -21.40 42.44 2.58
CA SER A 17 -21.38 42.19 4.01
C SER A 17 -22.58 41.33 4.42
N GLU A 18 -22.37 40.04 4.65
CA GLU A 18 -23.35 39.18 5.33
C GLU A 18 -22.74 38.66 6.62
N THR A 19 -23.28 39.14 7.75
CA THR A 19 -23.01 38.65 9.10
C THR A 19 -23.65 37.28 9.31
N HIS A 20 -23.18 36.27 8.58
CA HIS A 20 -23.39 34.88 8.97
C HIS A 20 -22.44 34.57 10.11
N ARG A 21 -23.02 34.31 11.28
CA ARG A 21 -22.33 33.77 12.47
C ARG A 21 -21.62 32.48 12.07
N ALA A 22 -20.38 32.60 11.64
CA ALA A 22 -19.53 31.50 11.23
C ALA A 22 -19.35 30.60 12.44
N SER A 23 -20.00 29.44 12.42
CA SER A 23 -19.54 28.32 13.23
C SER A 23 -18.15 28.01 12.71
N SER A 24 -17.12 28.51 13.38
CA SER A 24 -15.72 28.36 13.01
C SER A 24 -15.36 26.89 13.19
N ARG A 25 -15.72 26.06 12.21
CA ARG A 25 -15.27 24.69 12.13
C ARG A 25 -13.77 24.76 11.91
N ALA A 26 -13.02 24.60 13.00
CA ALA A 26 -11.57 24.62 12.99
C ALA A 26 -11.06 23.69 11.89
N ALA A 27 -10.08 24.16 11.12
CA ALA A 27 -9.43 23.34 10.10
C ALA A 27 -8.95 22.04 10.76
N PRO A 28 -9.05 20.89 10.07
CA PRO A 28 -8.51 19.65 10.61
C PRO A 28 -7.02 19.84 10.89
N PRO A 29 -6.51 19.25 11.98
CA PRO A 29 -5.10 19.33 12.30
C PRO A 29 -4.27 18.73 11.16
N GLU A 30 -3.08 19.28 10.96
CA GLU A 30 -2.13 18.74 10.00
C GLU A 30 -1.82 17.28 10.36
N PRO A 31 -1.84 16.35 9.38
CA PRO A 31 -1.79 14.91 9.65
C PRO A 31 -0.46 14.43 10.25
N GLY A 32 0.59 15.26 10.22
CA GLY A 32 1.93 14.90 10.66
C GLY A 32 2.62 13.88 9.73
N PRO A 33 3.72 13.27 10.18
CA PRO A 33 4.46 12.29 9.37
C PRO A 33 3.67 11.02 9.08
N ILE A 34 3.87 10.46 7.88
CA ILE A 34 3.25 9.20 7.49
C ILE A 34 3.65 8.09 8.46
N SER A 35 2.68 7.28 8.89
CA SER A 35 2.90 6.16 9.80
C SER A 35 2.14 4.93 9.33
N HIS A 36 2.86 3.81 9.18
CA HIS A 36 2.29 2.50 8.83
C HIS A 36 2.18 1.56 10.04
N ARG A 37 2.41 2.07 11.26
CA ARG A 37 2.54 1.22 12.46
C ARG A 37 1.34 0.31 12.69
N SER A 38 0.14 0.81 12.40
CA SER A 38 -1.11 0.06 12.54
C SER A 38 -1.28 -1.06 11.50
N LEU A 39 -0.48 -1.11 10.44
CA LEU A 39 -0.60 -2.11 9.38
C LEU A 39 0.23 -3.38 9.66
N PHE A 40 1.20 -3.31 10.58
CA PHE A 40 2.12 -4.41 10.86
C PHE A 40 1.69 -5.19 12.10
N ARG A 41 1.89 -6.51 12.06
CA ARG A 41 1.58 -7.41 13.20
C ARG A 41 2.41 -7.05 14.44
N ARG A 42 3.68 -6.68 14.25
CA ARG A 42 4.59 -6.25 15.32
C ARG A 42 5.39 -5.04 14.86
N VAL A 43 5.75 -4.16 15.79
CA VAL A 43 6.67 -3.05 15.51
C VAL A 43 8.01 -3.64 15.05
N GLY A 44 8.47 -3.23 13.87
CA GLY A 44 9.71 -3.74 13.27
C GLY A 44 9.57 -5.02 12.43
N SER A 45 8.38 -5.61 12.32
CA SER A 45 8.13 -6.71 11.37
C SER A 45 7.75 -6.17 9.99
N GLU A 46 8.18 -6.84 8.93
CA GLU A 46 7.67 -6.58 7.57
C GLU A 46 6.34 -7.29 7.28
N GLN A 47 5.82 -8.06 8.24
CA GLN A 47 4.59 -8.81 8.11
C GLN A 47 3.37 -7.93 8.39
N LEU A 48 2.54 -7.75 7.37
CA LEU A 48 1.24 -7.09 7.51
C LEU A 48 0.31 -7.89 8.44
N MET A 49 -0.58 -7.19 9.13
CA MET A 49 -1.74 -7.83 9.75
C MET A 49 -2.54 -8.59 8.68
N PRO A 50 -3.15 -9.73 9.01
CA PRO A 50 -4.07 -10.41 8.09
C PRO A 50 -5.31 -9.55 7.84
N ASP A 51 -6.00 -9.83 6.73
CA ASP A 51 -7.34 -9.33 6.42
C ASP A 51 -7.51 -7.80 6.35
N LEU A 52 -6.44 -7.07 6.01
CA LEU A 52 -6.53 -5.64 5.73
C LEU A 52 -7.27 -5.41 4.41
N SER A 53 -8.20 -4.45 4.43
CA SER A 53 -8.97 -4.06 3.25
C SER A 53 -8.61 -2.65 2.77
N CYS A 54 -8.48 -2.53 1.44
CA CYS A 54 -8.29 -1.24 0.77
C CYS A 54 -9.55 -0.37 0.95
N GLY A 55 -9.38 0.92 1.22
CA GLY A 55 -10.48 1.85 1.50
C GLY A 55 -10.97 1.86 2.95
N THR A 56 -10.49 0.94 3.78
CA THR A 56 -10.78 0.94 5.23
C THR A 56 -9.50 1.03 6.05
N ASN A 57 -8.55 0.13 5.81
CA ASN A 57 -7.31 0.09 6.59
C ASN A 57 -6.15 0.78 5.89
N PHE A 58 -6.12 0.75 4.57
CA PHE A 58 -5.08 1.39 3.76
C PHE A 58 -5.64 1.86 2.42
N GLU A 59 -4.89 2.73 1.74
CA GLU A 59 -5.16 3.12 0.36
C GLU A 59 -3.99 2.74 -0.54
N ALA A 60 -4.31 2.18 -1.71
CA ALA A 60 -3.33 1.87 -2.73
C ALA A 60 -3.09 3.10 -3.60
N ILE A 61 -1.85 3.58 -3.62
CA ILE A 61 -1.46 4.76 -4.40
C ILE A 61 -0.35 4.43 -5.40
N PRO A 62 -0.29 5.12 -6.55
CA PRO A 62 0.84 5.00 -7.46
C PRO A 62 2.17 5.39 -6.78
N PRO A 63 3.31 4.79 -7.19
CA PRO A 63 4.62 5.09 -6.59
C PRO A 63 5.00 6.57 -6.63
N THR A 64 4.58 7.29 -7.67
CA THR A 64 4.80 8.74 -7.82
C THR A 64 4.11 9.54 -6.72
N VAL A 65 2.87 9.17 -6.39
CA VAL A 65 2.09 9.79 -5.30
C VAL A 65 2.71 9.45 -3.95
N GLY A 66 3.09 8.20 -3.73
CA GLY A 66 3.75 7.78 -2.48
C GLY A 66 5.05 8.54 -2.22
N ARG A 67 5.86 8.76 -3.26
CA ARG A 67 7.08 9.57 -3.17
C ARG A 67 6.80 11.03 -2.85
N ALA A 68 5.79 11.63 -3.49
CA ALA A 68 5.39 13.01 -3.22
C ALA A 68 4.94 13.19 -1.76
N LEU A 69 4.09 12.28 -1.26
CA LEU A 69 3.63 12.32 0.13
C LEU A 69 4.79 12.17 1.12
N GLN A 70 5.75 11.29 0.84
CA GLN A 70 6.94 11.15 1.67
C GLN A 70 7.80 12.42 1.69
N LEU A 71 7.92 13.14 0.56
CA LEU A 71 8.65 14.41 0.51
C LEU A 71 7.93 15.53 1.26
N TRP A 72 6.59 15.56 1.22
CA TRP A 72 5.80 16.61 1.86
C TRP A 72 5.66 16.41 3.37
N TYR A 73 5.38 15.17 3.80
CA TYR A 73 5.05 14.86 5.19
C TYR A 73 6.15 14.08 5.92
N GLY A 74 7.14 13.52 5.21
CA GLY A 74 8.13 12.62 5.81
C GLY A 74 7.57 11.23 6.12
N GLY A 75 8.30 10.47 6.93
CA GLY A 75 7.91 9.12 7.35
C GLY A 75 8.65 7.98 6.61
N PRO A 76 8.26 6.72 6.87
CA PRO A 76 8.90 5.54 6.31
C PRO A 76 8.64 5.42 4.80
N LYS A 77 9.44 4.59 4.12
CA LYS A 77 9.19 4.27 2.71
C LYS A 77 7.80 3.63 2.53
N PRO A 78 7.12 3.88 1.39
CA PRO A 78 5.88 3.20 1.04
C PRO A 78 6.03 1.68 1.08
N ILE A 79 4.96 0.98 1.48
CA ILE A 79 4.90 -0.48 1.43
C ILE A 79 4.56 -0.88 -0.01
N GLU A 80 5.55 -1.37 -0.75
CA GLU A 80 5.39 -1.70 -2.16
C GLU A 80 4.66 -3.02 -2.36
N ARG A 81 3.73 -3.05 -3.33
CA ARG A 81 2.97 -4.23 -3.73
C ARG A 81 2.91 -4.32 -5.25
N LYS A 82 2.73 -5.54 -5.76
CA LYS A 82 2.70 -5.81 -7.19
C LYS A 82 1.27 -5.95 -7.68
N VAL A 83 0.98 -5.35 -8.82
CA VAL A 83 -0.26 -5.64 -9.55
C VAL A 83 -0.05 -6.93 -10.34
N THR A 84 -0.92 -7.90 -10.13
CA THR A 84 -0.91 -9.19 -10.82
C THR A 84 -2.16 -9.33 -11.68
N ARG A 85 -2.09 -10.20 -12.68
CA ARG A 85 -3.24 -10.53 -13.53
C ARG A 85 -3.86 -11.82 -13.02
N HIS A 86 -5.08 -11.74 -12.52
CA HIS A 86 -5.85 -12.91 -12.12
C HIS A 86 -6.19 -13.77 -13.35
N PRO A 87 -6.33 -15.11 -13.22
CA PRO A 87 -6.73 -15.99 -14.34
C PRO A 87 -8.03 -15.56 -15.05
N SER A 88 -8.92 -14.87 -14.35
CA SER A 88 -10.13 -14.27 -14.95
C SER A 88 -9.85 -13.02 -15.83
N GLY A 89 -8.59 -12.69 -16.09
CA GLY A 89 -8.16 -11.54 -16.89
C GLY A 89 -8.12 -10.19 -16.15
N LYS A 90 -8.69 -10.10 -14.94
CA LYS A 90 -8.74 -8.86 -14.14
C LYS A 90 -7.39 -8.57 -13.50
N LEU A 91 -7.00 -7.29 -13.47
CA LEU A 91 -5.84 -6.85 -12.70
C LEU A 91 -6.22 -6.68 -11.23
N GLN A 92 -5.35 -7.14 -10.34
CA GLN A 92 -5.54 -7.06 -8.89
C GLN A 92 -4.23 -6.68 -8.21
N LEU A 93 -4.31 -5.90 -7.13
CA LEU A 93 -3.14 -5.64 -6.29
C LEU A 93 -2.94 -6.85 -5.37
N GLU A 94 -1.78 -7.49 -5.48
CA GLU A 94 -1.41 -8.59 -4.59
C GLU A 94 -0.88 -8.02 -3.27
N VAL A 95 -1.77 -7.90 -2.28
CA VAL A 95 -1.42 -7.42 -0.94
C VAL A 95 -0.73 -8.50 -0.10
N TYR A 96 -1.19 -9.74 -0.25
CA TYR A 96 -0.73 -10.92 0.48
C TYR A 96 -0.25 -11.99 -0.52
N PRO A 97 1.06 -12.07 -0.80
CA PRO A 97 1.63 -13.21 -1.52
C PRO A 97 1.58 -14.48 -0.66
N LEU A 98 1.82 -15.64 -1.26
CA LEU A 98 1.95 -16.91 -0.54
C LEU A 98 3.30 -16.95 0.17
N CYS A 99 3.30 -17.21 1.46
CA CYS A 99 4.50 -17.53 2.22
C CYS A 99 4.59 -19.06 2.35
N LEU A 100 5.58 -19.64 1.68
CA LEU A 100 5.80 -21.09 1.67
C LEU A 100 7.06 -21.43 2.44
N ARG A 101 6.97 -22.47 3.27
CA ARG A 101 8.13 -23.09 3.90
C ARG A 101 8.59 -24.26 3.04
N VAL A 102 9.75 -24.12 2.43
CA VAL A 102 10.33 -25.10 1.50
C VAL A 102 11.51 -25.81 2.15
N THR A 103 11.63 -27.10 1.88
CA THR A 103 12.74 -27.96 2.32
C THR A 103 13.15 -28.87 1.16
N ILE A 104 14.43 -29.22 1.11
CA ILE A 104 14.96 -30.17 0.13
C ILE A 104 14.92 -31.56 0.76
N CYS A 105 14.33 -32.52 0.07
CA CYS A 105 14.33 -33.91 0.53
C CYS A 105 15.54 -34.68 0.00
N ASP A 106 15.98 -35.71 0.73
CA ASP A 106 16.91 -36.71 0.20
C ASP A 106 16.22 -37.72 -0.74
N ALA A 107 16.98 -38.68 -1.26
CA ALA A 107 16.46 -39.72 -2.16
C ALA A 107 15.36 -40.59 -1.54
N MET A 108 15.24 -40.60 -0.21
CA MET A 108 14.20 -41.33 0.54
C MET A 108 13.00 -40.45 0.88
N GLY A 109 12.97 -39.20 0.42
CA GLY A 109 11.92 -38.24 0.72
C GLY A 109 12.01 -37.60 2.11
N LYS A 110 13.11 -37.80 2.84
CA LYS A 110 13.29 -37.22 4.17
C LYS A 110 13.76 -35.76 4.05
N PRO A 111 13.10 -34.80 4.74
CA PRO A 111 13.48 -33.40 4.67
C PRO A 111 14.88 -33.18 5.26
N ARG A 112 15.70 -32.39 4.56
CA ARG A 112 16.99 -31.91 5.05
C ARG A 112 16.77 -30.70 5.97
N LEU A 113 17.73 -30.45 6.87
CA LEU A 113 17.63 -29.41 7.91
C LEU A 113 17.48 -27.97 7.36
N MET A 114 17.71 -27.75 6.07
CA MET A 114 17.49 -26.45 5.45
C MET A 114 16.00 -26.23 5.17
N GLU A 115 15.35 -25.53 6.10
CA GLU A 115 14.05 -24.92 5.88
C GLU A 115 14.25 -23.45 5.47
N ARG A 116 13.55 -23.02 4.42
CA ARG A 116 13.53 -21.62 3.99
C ARG A 116 12.10 -21.15 3.83
N GLU A 117 11.80 -19.96 4.33
CA GLU A 117 10.57 -19.25 3.98
C GLU A 117 10.80 -18.43 2.71
N VAL A 118 9.90 -18.59 1.74
CA VAL A 118 9.97 -17.89 0.46
C VAL A 118 8.60 -17.32 0.14
N LEU A 119 8.58 -16.10 -0.41
CA LEU A 119 7.36 -15.43 -0.85
C LEU A 119 7.16 -15.66 -2.34
N PHE A 120 6.00 -16.18 -2.71
CA PHE A 120 5.59 -16.40 -4.09
C PHE A 120 4.30 -15.66 -4.40
N SER A 121 4.22 -15.15 -5.62
CA SER A 121 2.96 -14.61 -6.11
C SER A 121 1.94 -15.74 -6.27
N LYS A 122 0.66 -15.45 -6.04
CA LYS A 122 -0.45 -16.38 -6.28
C LYS A 122 -0.58 -16.80 -7.74
N VAL A 123 0.01 -16.03 -8.65
CA VAL A 123 0.02 -16.33 -10.09
C VAL A 123 1.33 -16.99 -10.53
N SER A 124 2.27 -17.23 -9.61
CA SER A 124 3.49 -17.99 -9.91
C SER A 124 3.15 -19.45 -10.18
N THR A 125 3.90 -20.06 -11.09
CA THR A 125 3.78 -21.47 -11.44
C THR A 125 4.66 -22.34 -10.54
N VAL A 126 4.41 -23.65 -10.53
CA VAL A 126 5.29 -24.62 -9.86
C VAL A 126 6.70 -24.61 -10.46
N ALA A 127 6.84 -24.32 -11.76
CA ALA A 127 8.15 -24.16 -12.38
C ALA A 127 8.90 -22.94 -11.83
N ASP A 128 8.22 -21.82 -11.58
CA ASP A 128 8.82 -20.63 -10.95
C ASP A 128 9.28 -20.92 -9.52
N LEU A 129 8.52 -21.73 -8.79
CA LEU A 129 8.90 -22.25 -7.47
C LEU A 129 10.17 -23.08 -7.56
N HIS A 130 10.23 -24.05 -8.47
CA HIS A 130 11.40 -24.91 -8.67
C HIS A 130 12.66 -24.13 -9.05
N ALA A 131 12.55 -23.00 -9.75
CA ALA A 131 13.72 -22.19 -10.12
C ALA A 131 14.32 -21.37 -8.94
N HIS A 132 13.59 -21.23 -7.84
CA HIS A 132 14.02 -20.47 -6.65
C HIS A 132 14.64 -21.33 -5.53
N ILE A 133 14.51 -22.66 -5.65
CA ILE A 133 15.02 -23.67 -4.71
C ILE A 133 16.16 -24.47 -5.33
#